data_AF-A0A840SSS7-F1
#
_entry.id   AF-A0A840SSS7-F1
#
_cell.length_a   1.000
_cell.length_b   1.000
_cell.length_c   1.000
_cell.angle_alpha   90.00
_cell.angle_beta   90.00
_cell.angle_gamma   90.00
#
_symmetry.space_group_name_H-M   'P 1'
#
loop_
_entity.id
_entity.type
_entity.pdbx_description
1 polymer ?
#
loop_
_entity_poly.entity_id
_entity_poly.type
_entity_poly.pdbx_seq_one_letter_code
_entity_poly.pdbx_strand_id
1 'polypeptide(L)'
;MKTTIITESVINDGEDPIFTFTEDDERLVVNRGVTLSNGADFVISAYESSLSNLQAVINGTVQATYGAWSPVMAYPSAMHLTVGKSGKLLGGLIGFEATGDSSLVNNGLLHATIGASLGYPSEETKSLVVNNGTIFGDSTGLSLSGKEATVVNQGLIKAESSWESWTTAIQVSSISTTVVNDGSIVADNPKSVGIKAYGNTDPLPAQTLLVENSGTVTSLDRFGIQVNNGVVSTIVNSGTISGGKESIHLSYGADTVTNDGSLVGAATLGAGNDIYHGENGQVSGPVMGGGGADLLVGGAKADVFAAGVGSDTLMGGGGNDTLTGAGGADVISGGAGADVFRFAAASDAIGDRIVTTGSVAAFQGVGVTGGDRIDLSLIDANPDVAGQQHFNFGTSRGVGDLWSVDVGDVTHIRGNIGAGMPKFDLAIHDGAGVHASDYAAIDFIL
;
A
#
# COMPACT_ATOMS: atom_id res chain seq x y z
N MET A 1 27.64 -20.70 36.13
CA MET A 1 27.21 -20.48 34.73
C MET A 1 26.71 -21.82 34.24
N LYS A 2 25.41 -21.94 34.01
CA LYS A 2 24.80 -23.20 33.55
C LYS A 2 23.72 -22.80 32.56
N THR A 3 24.14 -22.50 31.32
CA THR A 3 23.20 -22.44 30.19
C THR A 3 22.59 -23.82 30.08
N THR A 4 21.36 -23.95 30.57
CA THR A 4 20.66 -25.24 30.57
C THR A 4 19.93 -25.30 29.24
N ILE A 5 20.56 -25.95 28.25
CA ILE A 5 19.81 -26.48 27.10
C ILE A 5 18.95 -27.62 27.67
N ILE A 6 17.69 -27.33 28.02
CA ILE A 6 16.75 -28.37 28.46
C ILE A 6 16.26 -29.08 27.19
N THR A 7 17.02 -30.05 26.72
CA THR A 7 16.42 -31.16 25.96
C THR A 7 16.31 -32.31 26.95
N GLU A 8 15.10 -32.67 27.39
CA GLU A 8 14.93 -33.90 28.18
C GLU A 8 15.35 -35.16 27.39
N SER A 9 15.64 -35.02 26.10
CA SER A 9 16.14 -36.07 25.24
C SER A 9 17.12 -35.55 24.19
N VAL A 10 18.30 -36.19 24.16
CA VAL A 10 19.30 -36.20 23.09
C VAL A 10 20.40 -35.13 23.18
N ILE A 11 21.42 -35.43 23.98
CA ILE A 11 22.78 -34.94 23.75
C ILE A 11 23.64 -36.17 23.48
N ASN A 12 24.05 -36.36 22.22
CA ASN A 12 25.08 -37.28 21.73
C ASN A 12 24.62 -38.71 21.35
N ASP A 13 24.60 -39.03 20.05
CA ASP A 13 24.41 -40.38 19.49
C ASP A 13 25.72 -41.04 19.04
N GLY A 14 26.89 -40.46 19.35
CA GLY A 14 28.20 -41.06 19.09
C GLY A 14 28.85 -40.70 17.75
N GLU A 15 28.18 -39.91 16.92
CA GLU A 15 28.80 -39.10 15.85
C GLU A 15 28.62 -37.61 16.18
N ASP A 16 29.33 -36.70 15.49
CA ASP A 16 29.43 -35.25 15.77
C ASP A 16 28.21 -34.62 16.50
N PRO A 17 28.44 -33.76 17.51
CA PRO A 17 27.37 -33.29 18.38
C PRO A 17 26.26 -32.57 17.61
N ILE A 18 25.01 -33.00 17.85
CA ILE A 18 23.78 -32.45 17.26
C ILE A 18 23.67 -30.94 17.50
N PHE A 19 24.13 -30.48 18.67
CA PHE A 19 24.25 -29.08 19.07
C PHE A 19 25.70 -28.76 19.42
N THR A 20 26.23 -27.65 18.90
CA THR A 20 27.47 -27.05 19.42
C THR A 20 27.14 -25.69 20.02
N PHE A 21 27.50 -25.49 21.29
CA PHE A 21 27.40 -24.18 21.96
C PHE A 21 28.81 -23.71 22.34
N THR A 22 29.16 -22.49 21.98
CA THR A 22 30.43 -21.85 22.36
C THR A 22 30.12 -20.68 23.28
N GLU A 23 30.47 -20.82 24.56
CA GLU A 23 30.22 -19.81 25.61
C GLU A 23 30.88 -18.46 25.29
N ASP A 24 32.11 -18.47 24.75
CA ASP A 24 32.86 -17.23 24.45
C ASP A 24 32.23 -16.38 23.32
N ASP A 25 31.42 -17.00 22.46
CA ASP A 25 30.78 -16.37 21.28
C ASP A 25 29.24 -16.28 21.40
N GLU A 26 28.66 -16.72 22.53
CA GLU A 26 27.19 -16.87 22.74
C GLU A 26 26.48 -17.55 21.54
N ARG A 27 27.14 -18.52 20.91
CA ARG A 27 26.74 -19.07 19.60
C ARG A 27 26.25 -20.51 19.72
N LEU A 28 25.04 -20.76 19.21
CA LEU A 28 24.42 -22.06 19.05
C LEU A 28 24.40 -22.49 17.58
N VAL A 29 24.89 -23.68 17.27
CA VAL A 29 24.85 -24.27 15.92
C VAL A 29 24.12 -25.61 15.95
N VAL A 30 23.14 -25.78 15.06
CA VAL A 30 22.38 -27.02 14.83
C VAL A 30 22.76 -27.61 13.48
N ASN A 31 23.56 -28.68 13.49
CA ASN A 31 24.18 -29.26 12.29
C ASN A 31 23.38 -30.42 11.67
N ARG A 32 22.57 -31.15 12.45
CA ARG A 32 21.75 -32.29 12.00
C ARG A 32 20.28 -32.11 12.42
N GLY A 33 19.37 -32.88 11.82
CA GLY A 33 17.93 -32.78 12.08
C GLY A 33 17.55 -33.23 13.50
N VAL A 34 16.75 -32.43 14.19
CA VAL A 34 16.18 -32.67 15.52
C VAL A 34 14.65 -32.61 15.41
N THR A 35 13.99 -33.70 15.78
CA THR A 35 12.53 -33.74 15.96
C THR A 35 12.25 -33.78 17.45
N LEU A 36 11.52 -32.80 17.97
CA LEU A 36 11.14 -32.75 19.38
C LEU A 36 9.74 -33.32 19.52
N SER A 37 9.59 -34.35 20.34
CA SER A 37 8.33 -35.05 20.56
C SER A 37 7.72 -34.71 21.92
N ASN A 38 6.40 -34.43 21.94
CA ASN A 38 5.51 -34.34 23.11
C ASN A 38 6.03 -33.54 24.32
N GLY A 39 5.60 -32.27 24.42
CA GLY A 39 5.74 -31.45 25.64
C GLY A 39 7.14 -30.92 25.93
N ALA A 40 8.15 -31.28 25.11
CA ALA A 40 9.46 -30.67 25.17
C ALA A 40 9.48 -29.37 24.33
N ASP A 41 9.57 -28.22 25.00
CA ASP A 41 9.77 -26.94 24.33
C ASP A 41 11.23 -26.84 23.82
N PHE A 42 11.44 -26.45 22.55
CA PHE A 42 12.79 -26.04 22.09
C PHE A 42 13.09 -24.61 22.51
N VAL A 43 13.18 -24.36 23.80
CA VAL A 43 13.38 -22.99 24.27
C VAL A 43 14.88 -22.69 24.30
N ILE A 44 15.35 -21.86 23.37
CA ILE A 44 16.64 -21.16 23.54
C ILE A 44 16.35 -19.90 24.36
N SER A 45 15.93 -20.03 25.61
CA SER A 45 15.68 -18.87 26.47
C SER A 45 16.98 -18.39 27.11
N ALA A 46 17.23 -17.10 27.03
CA ALA A 46 18.18 -16.39 27.86
C ALA A 46 17.41 -15.70 29.00
N TYR A 47 16.97 -16.43 30.04
CA TYR A 47 16.32 -15.79 31.19
C TYR A 47 17.30 -15.02 32.10
N GLU A 48 18.60 -15.04 31.79
CA GLU A 48 19.61 -14.25 32.49
C GLU A 48 19.97 -12.99 31.71
N SER A 49 19.94 -11.85 32.39
CA SER A 49 20.41 -10.53 31.93
C SER A 49 21.92 -10.46 31.59
N SER A 50 22.59 -11.61 31.48
CA SER A 50 24.03 -11.75 31.23
C SER A 50 24.35 -12.03 29.76
N LEU A 51 23.38 -12.52 28.96
CA LEU A 51 23.56 -12.75 27.53
C LEU A 51 23.27 -11.48 26.74
N SER A 52 24.29 -10.99 26.06
CA SER A 52 24.25 -9.70 25.37
C SER A 52 23.97 -9.83 23.87
N ASN A 53 24.30 -10.97 23.26
CA ASN A 53 24.31 -11.15 21.81
C ASN A 53 24.18 -12.63 21.39
N LEU A 54 22.97 -13.18 21.49
CA LEU A 54 22.70 -14.57 21.17
C LEU A 54 22.75 -14.80 19.64
N GLN A 55 23.55 -15.77 19.19
CA GLN A 55 23.62 -16.17 17.78
C GLN A 55 23.16 -17.62 17.59
N ALA A 56 22.24 -17.86 16.66
CA ALA A 56 21.75 -19.20 16.32
C ALA A 56 21.93 -19.49 14.82
N VAL A 57 22.48 -20.66 14.47
CA VAL A 57 22.62 -21.12 13.07
C VAL A 57 21.97 -22.49 12.91
N ILE A 58 20.97 -22.58 12.02
CA ILE A 58 20.19 -23.79 11.75
C ILE A 58 20.51 -24.31 10.35
N ASN A 59 21.30 -25.38 10.26
CA ASN A 59 21.63 -26.04 9.00
C ASN A 59 20.81 -27.34 8.77
N GLY A 60 20.26 -27.91 9.84
CA GLY A 60 19.38 -29.08 9.83
C GLY A 60 17.90 -28.73 9.92
N THR A 61 17.04 -29.73 10.16
CA THR A 61 15.62 -29.53 10.47
C THR A 61 15.42 -29.44 11.97
N VAL A 62 14.77 -28.40 12.48
CA VAL A 62 14.29 -28.28 13.85
C VAL A 62 12.76 -28.23 13.78
N GLN A 63 12.08 -29.16 14.45
CA GLN A 63 10.61 -29.26 14.43
C GLN A 63 10.01 -29.28 15.85
N ALA A 64 9.09 -28.35 16.14
CA ALA A 64 8.22 -28.36 17.32
C ALA A 64 6.79 -28.82 16.96
N THR A 65 6.17 -29.66 17.79
CA THR A 65 4.79 -30.15 17.59
C THR A 65 3.72 -29.28 18.26
N TYR A 66 2.52 -29.30 17.69
CA TYR A 66 1.32 -28.51 18.08
C TYR A 66 1.01 -28.60 19.60
N GLY A 67 0.81 -27.46 20.26
CA GLY A 67 0.43 -27.39 21.70
C GLY A 67 1.58 -27.18 22.70
N ALA A 68 2.83 -27.17 22.24
CA ALA A 68 3.99 -26.67 22.99
C ALA A 68 4.22 -25.19 22.68
N TRP A 69 4.59 -24.37 23.67
CA TRP A 69 5.08 -23.01 23.37
C TRP A 69 6.43 -23.20 22.65
N SER A 70 6.38 -23.06 21.33
CA SER A 70 7.47 -23.32 20.38
C SER A 70 8.59 -22.28 20.51
N PRO A 71 9.78 -22.45 19.88
CA PRO A 71 11.05 -21.87 20.32
C PRO A 71 10.95 -20.40 20.69
N VAL A 72 10.79 -20.12 21.98
CA VAL A 72 10.88 -18.77 22.50
C VAL A 72 12.35 -18.51 22.72
N MET A 73 12.96 -17.69 21.85
CA MET A 73 14.17 -17.00 22.22
C MET A 73 13.74 -15.73 22.97
N ALA A 74 13.79 -15.79 24.30
CA ALA A 74 13.28 -14.73 25.17
C ALA A 74 14.43 -13.97 25.84
N TYR A 75 14.33 -12.64 25.77
CA TYR A 75 15.01 -11.61 26.56
C TYR A 75 16.55 -11.49 26.54
N PRO A 76 17.29 -11.84 25.47
CA PRO A 76 18.65 -11.34 25.34
C PRO A 76 18.64 -9.84 24.98
N SER A 77 19.76 -9.16 25.23
CA SER A 77 19.93 -7.78 24.76
C SER A 77 19.97 -7.68 23.23
N ALA A 78 20.39 -8.72 22.51
CA ALA A 78 20.36 -8.80 21.05
C ALA A 78 20.26 -10.26 20.59
N MET A 79 19.73 -10.49 19.38
CA MET A 79 19.53 -11.84 18.85
C MET A 79 19.68 -11.95 17.34
N HIS A 80 20.44 -12.95 16.87
CA HIS A 80 20.69 -13.16 15.45
C HIS A 80 20.45 -14.63 15.06
N LEU A 81 19.46 -14.89 14.21
CA LEU A 81 19.20 -16.23 13.65
C LEU A 81 19.63 -16.29 12.19
N THR A 82 20.34 -17.36 11.84
CA THR A 82 20.58 -17.76 10.45
C THR A 82 19.97 -19.14 10.19
N VAL A 83 19.09 -19.23 9.20
CA VAL A 83 18.63 -20.51 8.64
C VAL A 83 19.40 -20.76 7.35
N GLY A 84 20.22 -21.80 7.32
CA GLY A 84 21.01 -22.20 6.16
C GLY A 84 20.14 -22.74 5.02
N LYS A 85 20.72 -22.93 3.83
CA LYS A 85 19.97 -23.39 2.63
C LYS A 85 19.23 -24.72 2.81
N SER A 86 19.83 -25.64 3.57
CA SER A 86 19.21 -26.93 3.93
C SER A 86 18.43 -26.86 5.25
N GLY A 87 18.52 -25.71 5.94
CA GLY A 87 17.91 -25.48 7.23
C GLY A 87 16.39 -25.42 7.13
N LYS A 88 15.72 -26.07 8.07
CA LYS A 88 14.27 -25.98 8.24
C LYS A 88 13.98 -25.71 9.70
N LEU A 89 13.25 -24.65 9.99
CA LEU A 89 12.73 -24.40 11.32
C LEU A 89 11.21 -24.44 11.22
N LEU A 90 10.62 -25.48 11.81
CA LEU A 90 9.21 -25.83 11.71
C LEU A 90 8.61 -25.83 13.11
N GLY A 91 7.48 -25.19 13.36
CA GLY A 91 6.85 -25.21 14.67
C GLY A 91 5.83 -24.12 14.88
N GLY A 92 5.43 -23.92 16.14
CA GLY A 92 4.45 -22.91 16.56
C GLY A 92 4.91 -21.46 16.37
N LEU A 93 4.84 -20.64 17.42
CA LEU A 93 5.40 -19.29 17.39
C LEU A 93 6.95 -19.34 17.32
N ILE A 94 7.54 -18.55 16.42
CA ILE A 94 8.98 -18.30 16.40
C ILE A 94 9.16 -16.81 16.72
N GLY A 95 9.27 -16.51 18.01
CA GLY A 95 9.38 -15.15 18.53
C GLY A 95 10.83 -14.79 18.87
N PHE A 96 11.25 -13.62 18.42
CA PHE A 96 12.49 -12.94 18.78
C PHE A 96 12.15 -11.78 19.70
N GLU A 97 11.90 -12.07 20.98
CA GLU A 97 11.62 -11.05 21.99
C GLU A 97 12.94 -10.59 22.62
N ALA A 98 13.78 -9.90 21.85
CA ALA A 98 15.00 -9.27 22.36
C ALA A 98 14.72 -7.82 22.78
N THR A 99 15.37 -7.37 23.85
CA THR A 99 15.23 -5.98 24.33
C THR A 99 16.08 -4.97 23.56
N GLY A 100 16.95 -5.45 22.66
CA GLY A 100 17.71 -4.67 21.69
C GLY A 100 17.71 -5.32 20.30
N ASP A 101 18.76 -5.06 19.53
CA ASP A 101 18.73 -5.30 18.08
C ASP A 101 18.62 -6.79 17.71
N SER A 102 17.81 -7.06 16.70
CA SER A 102 17.51 -8.42 16.25
C SER A 102 17.72 -8.59 14.75
N SER A 103 18.17 -9.77 14.33
CA SER A 103 18.24 -10.09 12.90
C SER A 103 17.86 -11.54 12.57
N LEU A 104 17.30 -11.72 11.37
CA LEU A 104 16.98 -13.00 10.77
C LEU A 104 17.57 -13.05 9.36
N VAL A 105 18.42 -14.04 9.09
CA VAL A 105 18.89 -14.38 7.74
C VAL A 105 18.33 -15.74 7.37
N ASN A 106 17.35 -15.80 6.48
CA ASN A 106 16.72 -17.04 6.04
C ASN A 106 17.13 -17.41 4.62
N ASN A 107 17.85 -18.52 4.45
CA ASN A 107 18.17 -19.11 3.15
C ASN A 107 17.44 -20.44 2.89
N GLY A 108 16.69 -20.93 3.88
CA GLY A 108 16.04 -22.25 3.86
C GLY A 108 14.53 -22.11 4.02
N LEU A 109 13.95 -22.93 4.91
CA LEU A 109 12.52 -22.87 5.23
C LEU A 109 12.31 -22.48 6.70
N LEU A 110 11.58 -21.40 6.90
CA LEU A 110 11.04 -20.98 8.20
C LEU A 110 9.51 -21.12 8.14
N HIS A 111 8.95 -22.05 8.90
CA HIS A 111 7.50 -22.26 9.00
C HIS A 111 7.09 -22.09 10.45
N ALA A 112 6.31 -21.04 10.74
CA ALA A 112 5.78 -20.74 12.06
C ALA A 112 4.25 -20.74 12.07
N THR A 113 3.61 -21.56 12.89
CA THR A 113 2.14 -21.58 13.05
C THR A 113 1.58 -20.20 13.48
N ILE A 114 2.36 -19.38 14.19
CA ILE A 114 1.94 -18.03 14.64
C ILE A 114 2.82 -16.92 13.99
N GLY A 115 3.55 -17.25 12.93
CA GLY A 115 4.45 -16.31 12.26
C GLY A 115 5.79 -16.10 12.96
N ALA A 116 6.71 -15.45 12.25
CA ALA A 116 7.97 -14.98 12.80
C ALA A 116 7.78 -13.56 13.36
N SER A 117 8.11 -13.32 14.63
CA SER A 117 7.97 -11.99 15.24
C SER A 117 9.33 -11.45 15.65
N LEU A 118 9.73 -10.28 15.15
CA LEU A 118 10.99 -9.61 15.54
C LEU A 118 10.72 -8.27 16.24
N GLY A 119 11.53 -8.06 17.30
CA GLY A 119 11.56 -6.82 18.06
C GLY A 119 10.67 -6.87 19.30
N TYR A 120 11.07 -6.09 20.31
CA TYR A 120 10.23 -5.72 21.43
C TYR A 120 9.68 -4.30 21.19
N PRO A 121 8.43 -4.00 21.57
CA PRO A 121 7.86 -2.66 21.46
C PRO A 121 8.60 -1.70 22.41
N SER A 122 9.73 -1.17 21.94
CA SER A 122 10.53 -0.13 22.57
C SER A 122 10.96 0.88 21.52
N GLU A 123 11.26 2.10 21.94
CA GLU A 123 11.70 3.17 21.02
C GLU A 123 13.18 3.07 20.63
N GLU A 124 13.86 1.98 20.96
CA GLU A 124 15.31 1.82 20.71
C GLU A 124 15.67 0.59 19.88
N THR A 125 14.79 -0.41 19.76
CA THR A 125 15.09 -1.68 19.09
C THR A 125 15.11 -1.56 17.57
N LYS A 126 16.09 -2.20 16.93
CA LYS A 126 16.15 -2.36 15.47
C LYS A 126 15.99 -3.82 15.06
N SER A 127 15.31 -4.05 13.93
CA SER A 127 15.11 -5.39 13.37
C SER A 127 15.57 -5.46 11.91
N LEU A 128 16.34 -6.48 11.55
CA LEU A 128 16.74 -6.75 10.16
C LEU A 128 16.33 -8.16 9.73
N VAL A 129 15.60 -8.27 8.63
CA VAL A 129 15.25 -9.56 8.01
C VAL A 129 15.80 -9.61 6.60
N VAL A 130 16.60 -10.63 6.30
CA VAL A 130 17.08 -10.96 4.96
C VAL A 130 16.54 -12.33 4.58
N ASN A 131 15.61 -12.38 3.62
CA ASN A 131 14.96 -13.61 3.19
C ASN A 131 15.32 -13.96 1.74
N ASN A 132 16.07 -15.05 1.57
CA ASN A 132 16.38 -15.68 0.28
C ASN A 132 15.66 -17.04 0.13
N GLY A 133 14.99 -17.50 1.19
CA GLY A 133 14.30 -18.79 1.25
C GLY A 133 12.79 -18.64 1.27
N THR A 134 12.13 -19.41 2.14
CA THR A 134 10.70 -19.30 2.38
C THR A 134 10.44 -19.02 3.86
N ILE A 135 9.67 -17.97 4.13
CA ILE A 135 9.02 -17.71 5.42
C ILE A 135 7.54 -17.98 5.22
N PHE A 136 6.95 -18.83 6.04
CA PHE A 136 5.55 -19.20 5.99
C PHE A 136 4.93 -19.12 7.39
N GLY A 137 3.72 -18.58 7.51
CA GLY A 137 2.94 -18.71 8.74
C GLY A 137 1.43 -18.77 8.58
N ASP A 138 0.76 -19.42 9.55
CA ASP A 138 -0.67 -19.79 9.43
C ASP A 138 -1.66 -18.61 9.64
N SER A 139 -1.14 -17.42 9.92
CA SER A 139 -1.92 -16.18 10.10
C SER A 139 -1.07 -14.97 9.73
N THR A 140 0.12 -14.87 10.32
CA THR A 140 1.08 -13.83 9.97
C THR A 140 2.35 -14.50 9.44
N GLY A 141 2.90 -14.04 8.32
CA GLY A 141 4.20 -14.53 7.84
C GLY A 141 5.32 -13.96 8.70
N LEU A 142 5.40 -12.63 8.71
CA LEU A 142 6.39 -11.85 9.46
C LEU A 142 5.71 -10.71 10.23
N SER A 143 6.04 -10.55 11.49
CA SER A 143 5.60 -9.45 12.36
C SER A 143 6.81 -8.67 12.86
N LEU A 144 6.79 -7.35 12.75
CA LEU A 144 7.90 -6.48 13.12
C LEU A 144 7.44 -5.36 14.05
N SER A 145 8.21 -5.10 15.10
CA SER A 145 8.00 -4.01 16.05
C SER A 145 9.32 -3.37 16.49
N GLY A 146 9.25 -2.20 17.12
CA GLY A 146 10.41 -1.46 17.62
C GLY A 146 10.56 -0.07 17.02
N LYS A 147 11.78 0.49 17.06
CA LYS A 147 12.12 1.79 16.48
C LYS A 147 12.25 1.71 14.96
N GLU A 148 13.06 0.76 14.50
CA GLU A 148 13.39 0.60 13.07
C GLU A 148 13.26 -0.87 12.66
N ALA A 149 12.69 -1.13 11.49
CA ALA A 149 12.67 -2.46 10.90
C ALA A 149 13.05 -2.40 9.43
N THR A 150 13.85 -3.36 8.96
CA THR A 150 14.19 -3.51 7.55
C THR A 150 13.97 -4.95 7.12
N VAL A 151 13.25 -5.14 6.02
CA VAL A 151 13.05 -6.43 5.35
C VAL A 151 13.66 -6.35 3.97
N VAL A 152 14.53 -7.29 3.63
CA VAL A 152 15.05 -7.51 2.28
C VAL A 152 14.59 -8.89 1.85
N ASN A 153 13.63 -8.96 0.93
CA ASN A 153 13.03 -10.20 0.46
C ASN A 153 13.39 -10.48 -1.00
N GLN A 154 14.15 -11.54 -1.23
CA GLN A 154 14.40 -12.15 -2.55
C GLN A 154 13.70 -13.51 -2.70
N GLY A 155 13.16 -14.04 -1.61
CA GLY A 155 12.46 -15.32 -1.54
C GLY A 155 10.93 -15.18 -1.49
N LEU A 156 10.30 -16.10 -0.78
CA LEU A 156 8.86 -16.10 -0.52
C LEU A 156 8.59 -15.76 0.94
N ILE A 157 7.69 -14.80 1.19
CA ILE A 157 7.05 -14.57 2.49
C ILE A 157 5.56 -14.82 2.29
N LYS A 158 5.01 -15.85 2.94
CA LYS A 158 3.62 -16.27 2.76
C LYS A 158 2.86 -16.31 4.10
N ALA A 159 1.64 -15.82 4.08
CA ALA A 159 0.63 -16.09 5.10
C ALA A 159 -0.58 -16.79 4.49
N GLU A 160 -1.02 -17.89 5.08
CA GLU A 160 -2.18 -18.68 4.65
C GLU A 160 -2.84 -19.25 5.89
N SER A 161 -4.16 -19.42 5.93
CA SER A 161 -4.79 -20.09 7.06
C SER A 161 -5.81 -21.12 6.57
N SER A 162 -5.92 -22.23 7.29
CA SER A 162 -6.98 -23.22 7.04
C SER A 162 -8.34 -22.79 7.58
N TRP A 163 -8.40 -21.67 8.30
CA TRP A 163 -9.61 -21.06 8.85
C TRP A 163 -9.91 -19.74 8.15
N GLU A 164 -11.17 -19.28 8.18
CA GLU A 164 -11.55 -17.93 7.74
C GLU A 164 -11.07 -16.86 8.75
N SER A 165 -9.77 -16.70 8.86
CA SER A 165 -9.07 -15.78 9.74
C SER A 165 -8.39 -14.66 8.94
N TRP A 166 -8.06 -13.58 9.63
CA TRP A 166 -7.22 -12.55 9.05
C TRP A 166 -5.82 -13.10 8.79
N THR A 167 -5.33 -12.94 7.55
CA THR A 167 -3.95 -13.26 7.21
C THR A 167 -3.18 -12.03 6.77
N THR A 168 -1.95 -11.90 7.23
CA THR A 168 -1.05 -10.81 6.81
C THR A 168 0.34 -11.37 6.49
N ALA A 169 0.84 -11.20 5.28
CA ALA A 169 2.18 -11.73 4.96
C ALA A 169 3.28 -10.98 5.71
N ILE A 170 3.21 -9.64 5.75
CA ILE A 170 4.07 -8.80 6.60
C ILE A 170 3.22 -7.83 7.40
N GLN A 171 3.32 -7.90 8.72
CA GLN A 171 2.70 -6.96 9.66
C GLN A 171 3.78 -6.11 10.31
N VAL A 172 3.59 -4.78 10.31
CA VAL A 172 4.52 -3.84 10.95
C VAL A 172 3.80 -2.88 11.89
N SER A 173 4.43 -2.69 13.05
CA SER A 173 4.05 -1.70 14.07
C SER A 173 5.27 -0.92 14.59
N SER A 174 6.37 -0.93 13.84
CA SER A 174 7.58 -0.17 14.17
C SER A 174 7.41 1.31 13.83
N ILE A 175 8.20 2.18 14.48
CA ILE A 175 8.19 3.62 14.19
C ILE A 175 8.60 3.88 12.73
N SER A 176 9.69 3.26 12.27
CA SER A 176 10.13 3.31 10.87
C SER A 176 10.33 1.91 10.31
N THR A 177 9.77 1.66 9.13
CA THR A 177 9.92 0.36 8.44
C THR A 177 10.31 0.56 6.99
N THR A 178 11.30 -0.21 6.53
CA THR A 178 11.63 -0.38 5.11
C THR A 178 11.41 -1.82 4.67
N VAL A 179 10.67 -2.03 3.58
CA VAL A 179 10.47 -3.34 2.93
C VAL A 179 10.98 -3.26 1.50
N VAL A 180 12.11 -3.91 1.22
CA VAL A 180 12.64 -4.12 -0.13
C VAL A 180 12.23 -5.51 -0.59
N ASN A 181 11.43 -5.59 -1.65
CA ASN A 181 10.87 -6.84 -2.17
C ASN A 181 11.23 -7.04 -3.64
N ASP A 182 12.17 -7.95 -3.90
CA ASP A 182 12.49 -8.49 -5.22
C ASP A 182 11.89 -9.90 -5.42
N GLY A 183 11.34 -10.49 -4.36
CA GLY A 183 10.74 -11.82 -4.34
C GLY A 183 9.22 -11.80 -4.42
N SER A 184 8.58 -12.61 -3.58
CA SER A 184 7.13 -12.71 -3.49
C SER A 184 6.63 -12.58 -2.06
N ILE A 185 5.63 -11.73 -1.87
CA ILE A 185 4.88 -11.54 -0.62
C ILE A 185 3.43 -11.93 -0.92
N VAL A 186 2.92 -12.95 -0.24
CA VAL A 186 1.62 -13.56 -0.58
C VAL A 186 0.78 -13.75 0.67
N ALA A 187 -0.44 -13.21 0.67
CA ALA A 187 -1.44 -13.50 1.69
C ALA A 187 -2.67 -14.16 1.04
N ASP A 188 -2.88 -15.44 1.33
CA ASP A 188 -3.77 -16.32 0.56
C ASP A 188 -4.91 -16.84 1.44
N ASN A 189 -5.86 -15.97 1.77
CA ASN A 189 -7.04 -16.31 2.57
C ASN A 189 -8.19 -15.32 2.29
N PRO A 190 -9.48 -15.65 2.54
CA PRO A 190 -10.62 -14.75 2.32
C PRO A 190 -10.64 -13.48 3.18
N LYS A 191 -9.58 -13.17 3.94
CA LYS A 191 -9.42 -11.98 4.78
C LYS A 191 -7.95 -11.56 4.82
N SER A 192 -7.32 -11.47 3.65
CA SER A 192 -5.87 -11.34 3.51
C SER A 192 -5.37 -9.92 3.22
N VAL A 193 -4.20 -9.58 3.73
CA VAL A 193 -3.43 -8.39 3.37
C VAL A 193 -1.98 -8.77 3.08
N GLY A 194 -1.38 -8.28 2.00
CA GLY A 194 0.03 -8.56 1.70
C GLY A 194 0.95 -7.91 2.74
N ILE A 195 1.01 -6.57 2.74
CA ILE A 195 1.75 -5.79 3.73
C ILE A 195 0.76 -4.93 4.51
N LYS A 196 0.81 -5.01 5.85
CA LYS A 196 -0.03 -4.20 6.73
C LYS A 196 0.79 -3.40 7.72
N ALA A 197 0.63 -2.08 7.70
CA ALA A 197 1.19 -1.20 8.71
C ALA A 197 0.12 -0.64 9.64
N TYR A 198 0.49 -0.52 10.91
CA TYR A 198 -0.35 0.09 11.94
C TYR A 198 0.40 1.27 12.55
N GLY A 199 -0.17 2.45 12.39
CA GLY A 199 0.19 3.60 13.19
C GLY A 199 -0.40 3.50 14.60
N ASN A 200 0.37 3.89 15.61
CA ASN A 200 -0.19 4.27 16.91
C ASN A 200 -1.03 5.56 16.85
N THR A 201 -2.08 5.60 17.66
CA THR A 201 -3.03 6.73 17.75
C THR A 201 -2.63 7.79 18.81
N ASP A 202 -1.54 7.57 19.53
CA ASP A 202 -1.00 8.47 20.57
C ASP A 202 0.04 9.44 19.95
N PRO A 203 0.41 10.58 20.58
CA PRO A 203 1.41 11.51 20.05
C PRO A 203 2.80 10.91 20.21
N LEU A 204 3.07 9.89 19.41
CA LEU A 204 4.38 9.28 19.21
C LEU A 204 5.04 9.94 17.98
N PRO A 205 6.36 9.79 17.80
CA PRO A 205 7.02 10.23 16.58
C PRO A 205 6.27 9.75 15.33
N ALA A 206 6.25 10.59 14.29
CA ALA A 206 5.62 10.25 13.02
C ALA A 206 6.15 8.90 12.52
N GLN A 207 5.22 7.98 12.26
CA GLN A 207 5.56 6.65 11.77
C GLN A 207 5.76 6.70 10.26
N THR A 208 6.75 5.96 9.76
CA THR A 208 7.04 5.89 8.32
C THR A 208 7.10 4.47 7.81
N LEU A 209 6.56 4.26 6.60
CA LEU A 209 6.69 3.02 5.86
C LEU A 209 7.30 3.30 4.48
N LEU A 210 8.42 2.69 4.16
CA LEU A 210 8.97 2.63 2.80
C LEU A 210 8.79 1.21 2.25
N VAL A 211 8.16 1.09 1.08
CA VAL A 211 8.08 -0.17 0.33
C VAL A 211 8.71 0.02 -1.04
N GLU A 212 9.81 -0.69 -1.31
CA GLU A 212 10.43 -0.78 -2.63
C GLU A 212 10.12 -2.15 -3.21
N ASN A 213 9.19 -2.23 -4.16
CA ASN A 213 8.73 -3.47 -4.75
C ASN A 213 9.15 -3.59 -6.22
N SER A 214 10.08 -4.50 -6.52
CA SER A 214 10.38 -4.96 -7.89
C SER A 214 9.78 -6.34 -8.19
N GLY A 215 9.42 -7.08 -7.12
CA GLY A 215 8.80 -8.40 -7.18
C GLY A 215 7.27 -8.38 -7.17
N THR A 216 6.66 -9.27 -6.39
CA THR A 216 5.20 -9.38 -6.26
C THR A 216 4.73 -9.19 -4.82
N VAL A 217 3.66 -8.42 -4.64
CA VAL A 217 2.87 -8.34 -3.41
C VAL A 217 1.42 -8.66 -3.78
N THR A 218 0.89 -9.75 -3.24
CA THR A 218 -0.46 -10.23 -3.58
C THR A 218 -1.25 -10.57 -2.34
N SER A 219 -2.54 -10.22 -2.37
CA SER A 219 -3.52 -10.75 -1.44
C SER A 219 -4.79 -11.18 -2.15
N LEU A 220 -5.39 -12.27 -1.68
CA LEU A 220 -6.57 -12.89 -2.31
C LEU A 220 -7.83 -12.02 -2.16
N ASP A 221 -8.07 -11.46 -0.98
CA ASP A 221 -9.36 -10.84 -0.65
C ASP A 221 -9.33 -9.31 -0.54
N ARG A 222 -8.39 -8.73 0.23
CA ARG A 222 -8.45 -7.29 0.52
C ARG A 222 -7.40 -6.46 -0.18
N PHE A 223 -6.26 -6.31 0.46
CA PHE A 223 -5.32 -5.24 0.12
C PHE A 223 -3.97 -5.84 -0.23
N GLY A 224 -3.34 -5.38 -1.31
CA GLY A 224 -1.93 -5.68 -1.54
C GLY A 224 -1.11 -5.04 -0.42
N ILE A 225 -1.26 -3.74 -0.25
CA ILE A 225 -0.71 -2.95 0.86
C ILE A 225 -1.83 -2.22 1.57
N GLN A 226 -1.87 -2.34 2.90
CA GLN A 226 -2.78 -1.57 3.75
C GLN A 226 -2.00 -0.81 4.82
N VAL A 227 -2.28 0.47 4.96
CA VAL A 227 -1.75 1.31 6.03
C VAL A 227 -2.91 1.83 6.86
N ASN A 228 -2.75 1.79 8.18
CA ASN A 228 -3.73 2.35 9.10
C ASN A 228 -3.07 3.42 9.97
N ASN A 229 -3.85 4.40 10.41
CA ASN A 229 -3.52 5.36 11.47
C ASN A 229 -2.33 6.31 11.21
N GLY A 230 -2.33 7.06 10.10
CA GLY A 230 -1.48 8.25 9.92
C GLY A 230 0.02 7.97 9.75
N VAL A 231 0.37 6.74 9.37
CA VAL A 231 1.73 6.41 8.93
C VAL A 231 1.97 7.10 7.59
N VAL A 232 3.07 7.85 7.49
CA VAL A 232 3.53 8.45 6.23
C VAL A 232 4.23 7.37 5.41
N SER A 233 3.73 7.14 4.21
CA SER A 233 4.06 5.99 3.39
C SER A 233 4.72 6.44 2.10
N THR A 234 5.79 5.77 1.72
CA THR A 234 6.43 5.91 0.41
C THR A 234 6.45 4.54 -0.24
N ILE A 235 5.74 4.37 -1.35
CA ILE A 235 5.65 3.11 -2.09
C ILE A 235 6.27 3.33 -3.46
N VAL A 236 7.35 2.62 -3.75
CA VAL A 236 8.01 2.60 -5.05
C VAL A 236 7.79 1.22 -5.66
N ASN A 237 6.95 1.14 -6.68
CA ASN A 237 6.56 -0.10 -7.32
C ASN A 237 7.05 -0.15 -8.78
N SER A 238 7.97 -1.05 -9.07
CA SER A 238 8.32 -1.50 -10.44
C SER A 238 7.85 -2.93 -10.74
N GLY A 239 7.38 -3.63 -9.71
CA GLY A 239 6.82 -4.98 -9.79
C GLY A 239 5.30 -5.00 -9.91
N THR A 240 4.66 -5.99 -9.28
CA THR A 240 3.19 -6.11 -9.22
C THR A 240 2.69 -6.03 -7.79
N ILE A 241 1.68 -5.18 -7.55
CA ILE A 241 0.90 -5.15 -6.29
C ILE A 241 -0.56 -5.42 -6.63
N SER A 242 -1.16 -6.40 -5.96
CA SER A 242 -2.54 -6.82 -6.18
C SER A 242 -3.23 -7.11 -4.84
N GLY A 243 -4.49 -6.68 -4.72
CA GLY A 243 -5.39 -7.11 -3.65
C GLY A 243 -6.78 -7.37 -4.22
N GLY A 244 -7.56 -8.25 -3.58
CA GLY A 244 -8.91 -8.57 -4.05
C GLY A 244 -9.89 -7.39 -4.02
N LYS A 245 -9.68 -6.42 -3.13
CA LYS A 245 -10.45 -5.17 -3.02
C LYS A 245 -9.68 -3.99 -3.62
N GLU A 246 -8.46 -3.73 -3.15
CA GLU A 246 -7.62 -2.62 -3.62
C GLU A 246 -6.16 -3.08 -3.66
N SER A 247 -5.38 -2.59 -4.62
CA SER A 247 -3.94 -2.84 -4.65
C SER A 247 -3.25 -2.16 -3.47
N ILE A 248 -3.64 -0.91 -3.21
CA ILE A 248 -3.10 -0.04 -2.17
C ILE A 248 -4.26 0.65 -1.44
N HIS A 249 -4.22 0.63 -0.11
CA HIS A 249 -5.15 1.34 0.76
C HIS A 249 -4.38 2.03 1.88
N LEU A 250 -4.17 3.34 1.76
CA LEU A 250 -3.43 4.15 2.73
C LEU A 250 -4.37 4.90 3.69
N SER A 251 -3.85 5.83 4.49
CA SER A 251 -4.55 6.34 5.66
C SER A 251 -4.76 7.85 5.65
N TYR A 252 -4.19 8.59 6.60
CA TYR A 252 -4.33 10.06 6.67
C TYR A 252 -2.97 10.77 6.76
N GLY A 253 -1.90 10.10 6.32
CA GLY A 253 -0.55 10.65 6.22
C GLY A 253 -0.32 11.28 4.84
N ALA A 254 0.63 12.19 4.71
CA ALA A 254 1.02 12.72 3.39
C ALA A 254 1.85 11.67 2.66
N ASP A 255 1.19 10.85 1.85
CA ASP A 255 1.72 9.63 1.27
C ASP A 255 2.25 9.86 -0.16
N THR A 256 3.18 9.01 -0.60
CA THR A 256 3.72 9.05 -1.96
C THR A 256 3.76 7.65 -2.57
N VAL A 257 3.15 7.50 -3.75
CA VAL A 257 3.16 6.27 -4.53
C VAL A 257 3.77 6.56 -5.90
N THR A 258 4.91 5.94 -6.19
CA THR A 258 5.51 5.91 -7.53
C THR A 258 5.32 4.53 -8.12
N ASN A 259 4.59 4.44 -9.22
CA ASN A 259 4.24 3.20 -9.90
C ASN A 259 4.81 3.19 -11.32
N ASP A 260 5.94 2.50 -11.49
CA ASP A 260 6.52 2.11 -12.79
C ASP A 260 6.14 0.66 -13.17
N GLY A 261 5.37 -0.02 -12.32
CA GLY A 261 4.98 -1.42 -12.46
C GLY A 261 3.48 -1.61 -12.73
N SER A 262 2.87 -2.60 -12.08
CA SER A 262 1.45 -2.91 -12.19
C SER A 262 0.74 -2.86 -10.84
N LEU A 263 -0.28 -2.01 -10.73
CA LEU A 263 -1.28 -2.03 -9.67
C LEU A 263 -2.55 -2.71 -10.17
N VAL A 264 -2.86 -3.88 -9.61
CA VAL A 264 -4.04 -4.66 -9.95
C VAL A 264 -5.14 -4.39 -8.93
N GLY A 265 -6.16 -3.64 -9.32
CA GLY A 265 -7.17 -3.05 -8.44
C GLY A 265 -6.98 -1.55 -8.22
N ALA A 266 -7.86 -0.95 -7.42
CA ALA A 266 -7.81 0.47 -7.06
C ALA A 266 -6.58 0.82 -6.20
N ALA A 267 -6.24 2.10 -6.14
CA ALA A 267 -5.31 2.67 -5.17
C ALA A 267 -5.98 3.82 -4.43
N THR A 268 -6.04 3.74 -3.10
CA THR A 268 -6.58 4.80 -2.23
C THR A 268 -5.45 5.40 -1.40
N LEU A 269 -5.21 6.71 -1.50
CA LEU A 269 -4.17 7.42 -0.75
C LEU A 269 -4.70 7.97 0.59
N GLY A 270 -5.97 8.38 0.62
CA GLY A 270 -6.68 8.73 1.84
C GLY A 270 -6.62 10.22 2.14
N ALA A 271 -6.46 10.62 3.40
CA ALA A 271 -6.32 12.03 3.74
C ALA A 271 -4.84 12.42 3.84
N GLY A 272 -4.53 13.70 3.76
CA GLY A 272 -3.16 14.17 3.61
C GLY A 272 -2.96 14.81 2.25
N ASN A 273 -1.81 15.44 2.05
CA ASN A 273 -1.45 15.94 0.73
C ASN A 273 -0.64 14.84 0.06
N ASP A 274 -1.29 14.09 -0.82
CA ASP A 274 -0.75 12.85 -1.35
C ASP A 274 -0.21 13.03 -2.77
N ILE A 275 0.71 12.15 -3.16
CA ILE A 275 1.31 12.16 -4.49
C ILE A 275 1.21 10.77 -5.11
N TYR A 276 0.63 10.68 -6.30
CA TYR A 276 0.66 9.51 -7.16
C TYR A 276 1.37 9.82 -8.48
N HIS A 277 2.42 9.06 -8.78
CA HIS A 277 3.20 9.09 -10.01
C HIS A 277 3.02 7.76 -10.75
N GLY A 278 2.24 7.75 -11.83
CA GLY A 278 1.93 6.56 -12.63
C GLY A 278 2.52 6.58 -14.04
N GLU A 279 3.43 7.50 -14.35
CA GLU A 279 3.84 7.86 -15.72
C GLU A 279 4.31 6.66 -16.56
N ASN A 280 5.02 5.70 -15.93
CA ASN A 280 5.55 4.52 -16.60
C ASN A 280 4.80 3.22 -16.27
N GLY A 281 3.86 3.27 -15.33
CA GLY A 281 3.17 2.10 -14.80
C GLY A 281 1.81 1.85 -15.43
N GLN A 282 1.03 1.03 -14.73
CA GLN A 282 -0.39 0.87 -14.98
C GLN A 282 -1.14 0.63 -13.68
N VAL A 283 -2.37 1.13 -13.64
CA VAL A 283 -3.36 0.83 -12.62
C VAL A 283 -4.62 0.37 -13.33
N SER A 284 -5.20 -0.74 -12.88
CA SER A 284 -6.41 -1.31 -13.52
C SER A 284 -7.71 -0.85 -12.87
N GLY A 285 -7.63 -0.22 -11.70
CA GLY A 285 -8.75 0.42 -11.01
C GLY A 285 -8.54 1.93 -10.88
N PRO A 286 -9.46 2.62 -10.18
CA PRO A 286 -9.31 4.05 -9.92
C PRO A 286 -8.16 4.34 -8.97
N VAL A 287 -7.54 5.51 -9.13
CA VAL A 287 -6.68 6.15 -8.12
C VAL A 287 -7.50 7.22 -7.42
N MET A 288 -7.59 7.12 -6.10
CA MET A 288 -8.30 8.06 -5.25
C MET A 288 -7.30 8.79 -4.37
N GLY A 289 -7.23 10.13 -4.50
CA GLY A 289 -6.42 11.00 -3.64
C GLY A 289 -6.99 10.97 -2.23
N GLY A 290 -8.06 11.70 -2.01
CA GLY A 290 -8.98 11.58 -0.91
C GLY A 290 -9.24 12.94 -0.28
N GLY A 291 -8.45 13.36 0.70
CA GLY A 291 -8.66 14.66 1.34
C GLY A 291 -7.38 15.40 1.65
N GLY A 292 -7.17 16.54 1.03
CA GLY A 292 -5.95 17.35 1.12
C GLY A 292 -5.66 17.97 -0.24
N ALA A 293 -4.46 18.50 -0.45
CA ALA A 293 -4.05 18.97 -1.77
C ALA A 293 -3.22 17.88 -2.44
N ASP A 294 -3.85 17.12 -3.32
CA ASP A 294 -3.29 15.91 -3.93
C ASP A 294 -2.72 16.19 -5.32
N LEU A 295 -1.69 15.42 -5.70
CA LEU A 295 -1.12 15.39 -7.05
C LEU A 295 -1.26 13.99 -7.64
N LEU A 296 -2.10 13.85 -8.65
CA LEU A 296 -2.31 12.58 -9.37
C LEU A 296 -1.80 12.71 -10.81
N VAL A 297 -0.73 11.97 -11.14
CA VAL A 297 -0.12 11.97 -12.48
C VAL A 297 -0.23 10.59 -13.11
N GLY A 298 -0.87 10.54 -14.28
CA GLY A 298 -1.09 9.36 -15.10
C GLY A 298 -0.02 9.17 -16.16
N GLY A 299 -0.21 8.12 -16.97
CA GLY A 299 0.76 7.66 -17.95
C GLY A 299 0.28 7.81 -19.38
N ALA A 300 0.65 6.84 -20.22
CA ALA A 300 0.17 6.75 -21.61
C ALA A 300 -1.06 5.82 -21.76
N LYS A 301 -1.67 5.43 -20.64
CA LYS A 301 -2.79 4.49 -20.56
C LYS A 301 -4.01 5.25 -20.04
N ALA A 302 -5.19 4.74 -20.37
CA ALA A 302 -6.43 5.26 -19.82
C ALA A 302 -6.44 5.09 -18.29
N ASP A 303 -6.46 6.22 -17.60
CA ASP A 303 -6.45 6.33 -16.15
C ASP A 303 -7.82 6.80 -15.63
N VAL A 304 -8.17 6.41 -14.40
CA VAL A 304 -9.39 6.87 -13.73
C VAL A 304 -8.99 7.49 -12.40
N PHE A 305 -9.03 8.82 -12.34
CA PHE A 305 -8.62 9.59 -11.15
C PHE A 305 -9.80 10.27 -10.49
N ALA A 306 -9.84 10.19 -9.16
CA ALA A 306 -10.74 10.95 -8.31
C ALA A 306 -9.93 11.59 -7.18
N ALA A 307 -9.68 12.89 -7.26
CA ALA A 307 -8.78 13.54 -6.31
C ALA A 307 -9.43 13.79 -4.95
N GLY A 308 -10.71 14.15 -4.90
CA GLY A 308 -11.48 14.15 -3.65
C GLY A 308 -11.72 15.56 -3.13
N VAL A 309 -11.41 15.84 -1.86
CA VAL A 309 -11.64 17.18 -1.29
C VAL A 309 -10.33 17.91 -1.06
N GLY A 310 -10.26 19.15 -1.53
CA GLY A 310 -9.10 20.03 -1.39
C GLY A 310 -8.75 20.66 -2.74
N SER A 311 -7.57 21.26 -2.85
CA SER A 311 -7.14 21.90 -4.11
C SER A 311 -6.15 21.00 -4.80
N ASP A 312 -6.67 20.21 -5.73
CA ASP A 312 -5.95 19.08 -6.30
C ASP A 312 -5.35 19.40 -7.66
N THR A 313 -4.37 18.60 -8.08
CA THR A 313 -3.80 18.64 -9.42
C THR A 313 -3.89 17.25 -10.05
N LEU A 314 -4.64 17.14 -11.15
CA LEU A 314 -4.79 15.90 -11.90
C LEU A 314 -4.18 16.08 -13.29
N MET A 315 -3.31 15.16 -13.69
CA MET A 315 -2.72 15.09 -15.02
C MET A 315 -2.92 13.68 -15.57
N GLY A 316 -3.87 13.48 -16.49
CA GLY A 316 -4.16 12.17 -17.09
C GLY A 316 -3.01 11.67 -17.95
N GLY A 317 -2.44 12.55 -18.77
CA GLY A 317 -1.24 12.25 -19.56
C GLY A 317 -1.63 11.92 -21.00
N GLY A 318 -1.62 10.65 -21.36
CA GLY A 318 -2.19 10.21 -22.63
C GLY A 318 -3.00 8.93 -22.45
N GLY A 319 -3.92 8.67 -23.36
CA GLY A 319 -4.97 7.67 -23.12
C GLY A 319 -6.31 8.38 -23.07
N ASN A 320 -7.38 7.63 -22.83
CA ASN A 320 -8.71 8.22 -22.68
C ASN A 320 -9.04 8.22 -21.20
N ASP A 321 -8.76 9.32 -20.53
CA ASP A 321 -8.77 9.39 -19.08
C ASP A 321 -10.15 9.80 -18.55
N THR A 322 -10.46 9.41 -17.32
CA THR A 322 -11.62 9.92 -16.58
C THR A 322 -11.15 10.61 -15.31
N LEU A 323 -11.33 11.93 -15.26
CA LEU A 323 -10.77 12.79 -14.22
C LEU A 323 -11.89 13.46 -13.43
N THR A 324 -11.88 13.29 -12.11
CA THR A 324 -12.81 13.93 -11.17
C THR A 324 -12.00 14.69 -10.12
N GLY A 325 -12.06 16.02 -10.14
CA GLY A 325 -11.47 16.86 -9.08
C GLY A 325 -12.25 16.72 -7.76
N ALA A 326 -13.57 16.90 -7.87
CA ALA A 326 -14.55 16.93 -6.79
C ALA A 326 -14.52 18.25 -5.99
N GLY A 327 -14.26 18.22 -4.70
CA GLY A 327 -14.55 19.38 -3.84
C GLY A 327 -13.35 20.29 -3.65
N GLY A 328 -13.27 21.41 -4.37
CA GLY A 328 -12.31 22.46 -4.07
C GLY A 328 -12.01 23.31 -5.29
N ALA A 329 -10.74 23.63 -5.52
CA ALA A 329 -10.34 24.44 -6.67
C ALA A 329 -9.19 23.72 -7.36
N ASP A 330 -9.56 22.92 -8.35
CA ASP A 330 -8.70 21.90 -8.91
C ASP A 330 -8.08 22.34 -10.24
N VAL A 331 -6.87 21.84 -10.51
CA VAL A 331 -6.17 22.01 -11.77
C VAL A 331 -6.15 20.67 -12.49
N ILE A 332 -6.90 20.57 -13.58
CA ILE A 332 -7.13 19.30 -14.27
C ILE A 332 -6.57 19.39 -15.70
N SER A 333 -5.82 18.39 -16.13
CA SER A 333 -5.43 18.23 -17.52
C SER A 333 -5.67 16.80 -17.95
N GLY A 334 -6.50 16.60 -18.97
CA GLY A 334 -6.67 15.30 -19.63
C GLY A 334 -5.39 14.88 -20.33
N GLY A 335 -4.92 15.73 -21.23
CA GLY A 335 -3.74 15.48 -22.01
C GLY A 335 -4.13 14.94 -23.37
N ALA A 336 -3.43 13.92 -23.86
CA ALA A 336 -3.62 13.40 -25.20
C ALA A 336 -4.60 12.22 -25.23
N GLY A 337 -5.76 12.40 -25.87
CA GLY A 337 -6.75 11.35 -26.08
C GLY A 337 -8.14 11.93 -26.14
N ALA A 338 -9.14 11.11 -25.84
CA ALA A 338 -10.52 11.55 -25.67
C ALA A 338 -10.89 11.40 -24.20
N ASP A 339 -10.71 12.47 -23.45
CA ASP A 339 -10.80 12.48 -21.99
C ASP A 339 -12.20 12.85 -21.49
N VAL A 340 -12.51 12.46 -20.26
CA VAL A 340 -13.77 12.76 -19.59
C VAL A 340 -13.51 13.48 -18.29
N PHE A 341 -13.96 14.74 -18.22
CA PHE A 341 -13.93 15.56 -17.01
C PHE A 341 -15.28 15.45 -16.30
N ARG A 342 -15.32 14.78 -15.15
CA ARG A 342 -16.57 14.40 -14.49
C ARG A 342 -16.82 15.22 -13.23
N PHE A 343 -18.08 15.64 -13.05
CA PHE A 343 -18.53 16.40 -11.89
C PHE A 343 -19.76 15.73 -11.27
N ALA A 344 -19.74 15.52 -9.95
CA ALA A 344 -20.82 14.84 -9.24
C ALA A 344 -21.85 15.80 -8.65
N ALA A 345 -21.44 17.03 -8.37
CA ALA A 345 -22.30 18.14 -7.98
C ALA A 345 -21.94 19.43 -8.72
N ALA A 346 -22.89 20.35 -8.86
CA ALA A 346 -22.62 21.63 -9.52
C ALA A 346 -21.52 22.45 -8.83
N SER A 347 -21.42 22.32 -7.50
CA SER A 347 -20.40 22.96 -6.68
C SER A 347 -18.99 22.47 -6.96
N ASP A 348 -18.83 21.26 -7.49
CA ASP A 348 -17.52 20.64 -7.71
C ASP A 348 -16.72 21.44 -8.75
N ALA A 349 -17.39 22.06 -9.73
CA ALA A 349 -16.71 22.85 -10.74
C ALA A 349 -16.27 24.25 -10.28
N ILE A 350 -16.66 24.71 -9.09
CA ILE A 350 -16.45 26.11 -8.69
C ILE A 350 -14.98 26.35 -8.36
N GLY A 351 -14.27 27.03 -9.27
CA GLY A 351 -12.85 27.33 -9.12
C GLY A 351 -11.94 26.35 -9.87
N ASP A 352 -12.54 25.28 -10.39
CA ASP A 352 -11.85 24.30 -11.21
C ASP A 352 -11.43 24.85 -12.56
N ARG A 353 -10.29 24.34 -13.01
CA ARG A 353 -9.63 24.82 -14.20
C ARG A 353 -9.07 23.68 -15.01
N ILE A 354 -9.62 23.48 -16.20
CA ILE A 354 -9.05 22.58 -17.20
C ILE A 354 -7.94 23.32 -17.94
N VAL A 355 -6.73 22.75 -17.95
CA VAL A 355 -5.51 23.41 -18.46
C VAL A 355 -4.74 22.55 -19.46
N THR A 356 -3.95 23.22 -20.30
CA THR A 356 -3.04 22.58 -21.25
C THR A 356 -1.87 21.91 -20.53
N THR A 357 -1.43 20.75 -21.03
CA THR A 357 -0.16 20.12 -20.70
C THR A 357 0.78 20.18 -21.90
N GLY A 358 1.86 20.97 -21.78
CA GLY A 358 2.83 21.15 -22.86
C GLY A 358 2.22 21.77 -24.11
N SER A 359 2.17 21.01 -25.21
CA SER A 359 1.59 21.46 -26.49
C SER A 359 0.20 20.88 -26.77
N VAL A 360 -0.38 20.15 -25.81
CA VAL A 360 -1.71 19.57 -25.93
C VAL A 360 -2.74 20.58 -25.45
N ALA A 361 -3.80 20.77 -26.23
CA ALA A 361 -4.91 21.64 -25.88
C ALA A 361 -5.55 21.19 -24.55
N ALA A 362 -6.07 22.14 -23.77
CA ALA A 362 -6.72 21.82 -22.49
C ALA A 362 -7.99 20.96 -22.66
N PHE A 363 -8.70 21.19 -23.76
CA PHE A 363 -9.88 20.43 -24.17
C PHE A 363 -9.76 20.10 -25.66
N GLN A 364 -9.58 18.82 -25.98
CA GLN A 364 -9.36 18.34 -27.33
C GLN A 364 -10.67 18.13 -28.08
N GLY A 365 -10.71 18.51 -29.36
CA GLY A 365 -11.83 18.15 -30.23
C GLY A 365 -13.17 18.82 -29.91
N VAL A 366 -13.14 20.09 -29.49
CA VAL A 366 -14.34 20.91 -29.27
C VAL A 366 -15.29 20.84 -30.48
N GLY A 367 -16.55 20.51 -30.24
CA GLY A 367 -17.62 20.48 -31.24
C GLY A 367 -17.54 19.31 -32.23
N VAL A 368 -16.60 18.37 -32.07
CA VAL A 368 -16.43 17.21 -32.94
C VAL A 368 -16.58 15.89 -32.19
N THR A 369 -16.94 14.83 -32.92
CA THR A 369 -17.08 13.50 -32.31
C THR A 369 -15.70 12.92 -31.94
N GLY A 370 -15.59 12.36 -30.74
CA GLY A 370 -14.38 11.67 -30.29
C GLY A 370 -13.29 12.59 -29.75
N GLY A 371 -13.63 13.84 -29.41
CA GLY A 371 -12.82 14.67 -28.53
C GLY A 371 -13.16 14.47 -27.06
N ASP A 372 -12.64 15.35 -26.23
CA ASP A 372 -12.88 15.41 -24.79
C ASP A 372 -14.35 15.72 -24.49
N ARG A 373 -14.79 15.32 -23.29
CA ARG A 373 -16.17 15.53 -22.85
C ARG A 373 -16.25 15.92 -21.39
N ILE A 374 -17.27 16.70 -21.06
CA ILE A 374 -17.61 17.05 -19.68
C ILE A 374 -18.81 16.20 -19.27
N ASP A 375 -18.65 15.38 -18.24
CA ASP A 375 -19.70 14.52 -17.70
C ASP A 375 -20.43 15.20 -16.54
N LEU A 376 -21.68 15.57 -16.80
CA LEU A 376 -22.60 16.21 -15.87
C LEU A 376 -23.80 15.31 -15.53
N SER A 377 -23.78 14.05 -15.96
CA SER A 377 -24.91 13.11 -15.83
C SER A 377 -25.29 12.79 -14.38
N LEU A 378 -24.41 13.10 -13.42
CA LEU A 378 -24.68 12.97 -12.00
C LEU A 378 -25.38 14.18 -11.38
N ILE A 379 -25.37 15.32 -12.04
CA ILE A 379 -25.93 16.57 -11.50
C ILE A 379 -27.41 16.63 -11.85
N ASP A 380 -28.25 16.79 -10.83
CA ASP A 380 -29.65 17.13 -11.05
C ASP A 380 -29.77 18.61 -11.46
N ALA A 381 -30.09 18.83 -12.73
CA ALA A 381 -30.17 20.16 -13.32
C ALA A 381 -31.36 20.98 -12.80
N ASN A 382 -32.34 20.38 -12.12
CA ASN A 382 -33.47 21.08 -11.51
C ASN A 382 -34.02 20.35 -10.26
N PRO A 383 -33.37 20.50 -9.09
CA PRO A 383 -33.76 19.80 -7.86
C PRO A 383 -35.16 20.15 -7.33
N ASP A 384 -35.83 21.18 -7.86
CA ASP A 384 -37.22 21.51 -7.52
C ASP A 384 -38.24 20.62 -8.27
N VAL A 385 -37.80 19.84 -9.26
CA VAL A 385 -38.62 18.89 -10.02
C VAL A 385 -38.23 17.46 -9.62
N ALA A 386 -39.22 16.58 -9.52
CA ALA A 386 -38.97 15.21 -9.05
C ALA A 386 -38.21 14.37 -10.09
N GLY A 387 -37.19 13.64 -9.63
CA GLY A 387 -36.28 12.83 -10.46
C GLY A 387 -34.99 13.58 -10.76
N GLN A 388 -34.03 12.95 -11.43
CA GLN A 388 -32.81 13.63 -11.87
C GLN A 388 -33.05 14.28 -13.25
N GLN A 389 -32.89 15.60 -13.35
CA GLN A 389 -33.02 16.29 -14.63
C GLN A 389 -31.66 16.47 -15.29
N HIS A 390 -31.65 16.37 -16.61
CA HIS A 390 -30.49 16.65 -17.45
C HIS A 390 -30.40 18.14 -17.75
N PHE A 391 -29.19 18.64 -17.95
CA PHE A 391 -29.01 20.00 -18.47
C PHE A 391 -29.42 20.11 -19.94
N ASN A 392 -29.85 21.30 -20.34
CA ASN A 392 -30.07 21.67 -21.74
C ASN A 392 -28.97 22.64 -22.18
N PHE A 393 -28.06 22.19 -23.05
CA PHE A 393 -27.01 23.05 -23.59
C PHE A 393 -27.56 24.00 -24.67
N GLY A 394 -27.34 25.30 -24.52
CA GLY A 394 -27.74 26.28 -25.53
C GLY A 394 -27.65 27.74 -25.07
N THR A 395 -28.54 28.58 -25.60
CA THR A 395 -28.55 30.03 -25.35
C THR A 395 -29.47 30.45 -24.19
N SER A 396 -30.29 29.55 -23.66
CA SER A 396 -31.14 29.82 -22.51
C SER A 396 -30.31 29.87 -21.21
N ARG A 397 -30.85 30.55 -20.18
CA ARG A 397 -30.14 30.85 -18.91
C ARG A 397 -31.03 30.62 -17.69
N GLY A 398 -32.09 29.83 -17.83
CA GLY A 398 -32.99 29.42 -16.77
C GLY A 398 -32.44 28.25 -15.95
N VAL A 399 -33.26 27.75 -15.02
CA VAL A 399 -32.96 26.52 -14.27
C VAL A 399 -32.96 25.33 -15.24
N GLY A 400 -31.95 24.48 -15.17
CA GLY A 400 -31.75 23.35 -16.08
C GLY A 400 -30.97 23.69 -17.35
N ASP A 401 -30.49 24.92 -17.52
CA ASP A 401 -29.74 25.32 -18.71
C ASP A 401 -28.22 25.31 -18.46
N LEU A 402 -27.47 24.96 -19.51
CA LEU A 402 -26.01 24.94 -19.58
C LEU A 402 -25.54 25.74 -20.79
N TRP A 403 -24.41 26.44 -20.69
CA TRP A 403 -23.88 27.25 -21.78
C TRP A 403 -22.40 27.54 -21.67
N SER A 404 -21.80 27.85 -22.82
CA SER A 404 -20.43 28.38 -22.93
C SER A 404 -20.43 29.91 -23.01
N VAL A 405 -19.40 30.56 -22.47
CA VAL A 405 -19.16 32.00 -22.58
C VAL A 405 -17.67 32.32 -22.46
N ASP A 406 -17.17 33.22 -23.31
CA ASP A 406 -15.78 33.69 -23.23
C ASP A 406 -15.63 34.77 -22.15
N VAL A 407 -14.62 34.64 -21.30
CA VAL A 407 -14.21 35.65 -20.30
C VAL A 407 -12.74 35.97 -20.51
N GLY A 408 -12.46 36.92 -21.40
CA GLY A 408 -11.09 37.16 -21.87
C GLY A 408 -10.68 36.03 -22.81
N ASP A 409 -9.54 35.40 -22.53
CA ASP A 409 -8.98 34.28 -23.31
C ASP A 409 -9.33 32.91 -22.70
N VAL A 410 -10.36 32.84 -21.86
CA VAL A 410 -10.79 31.63 -21.15
C VAL A 410 -12.24 31.34 -21.50
N THR A 411 -12.52 30.11 -21.93
CA THR A 411 -13.89 29.64 -22.12
C THR A 411 -14.45 29.17 -20.78
N HIS A 412 -15.62 29.67 -20.38
CA HIS A 412 -16.35 29.19 -19.22
C HIS A 412 -17.55 28.36 -19.62
N ILE A 413 -17.72 27.19 -19.01
CA ILE A 413 -18.95 26.40 -19.06
C ILE A 413 -19.75 26.67 -17.79
N ARG A 414 -20.95 27.22 -17.95
CA ARG A 414 -21.81 27.64 -16.84
C ARG A 414 -23.15 26.94 -16.87
N GLY A 415 -23.66 26.62 -15.68
CA GLY A 415 -24.94 25.93 -15.51
C GLY A 415 -25.74 26.44 -14.31
N ASN A 416 -27.06 26.39 -14.46
CA ASN A 416 -28.02 26.79 -13.42
C ASN A 416 -28.82 25.57 -12.93
N ILE A 417 -28.70 25.26 -11.64
CA ILE A 417 -29.54 24.26 -10.96
C ILE A 417 -30.56 24.88 -10.00
N GLY A 418 -30.75 26.19 -10.07
CA GLY A 418 -31.66 26.92 -9.18
C GLY A 418 -31.67 28.40 -9.50
N ALA A 419 -32.44 29.18 -8.72
CA ALA A 419 -32.54 30.62 -8.94
C ALA A 419 -31.22 31.36 -8.63
N GLY A 420 -30.94 32.42 -9.39
CA GLY A 420 -29.83 33.34 -9.13
C GLY A 420 -28.61 33.10 -10.02
N MET A 421 -27.41 33.25 -9.44
CA MET A 421 -26.14 33.08 -10.14
C MET A 421 -25.90 31.62 -10.56
N PRO A 422 -25.10 31.39 -11.62
CA PRO A 422 -24.60 30.07 -11.99
C PRO A 422 -24.08 29.30 -10.78
N LYS A 423 -24.48 28.04 -10.70
CA LYS A 423 -24.08 27.11 -9.64
C LYS A 423 -23.00 26.14 -10.08
N PHE A 424 -22.83 26.02 -11.40
CA PHE A 424 -21.73 25.36 -12.07
C PHE A 424 -20.99 26.44 -12.88
N ASP A 425 -19.68 26.57 -12.71
CA ASP A 425 -18.83 27.49 -13.49
C ASP A 425 -17.42 26.92 -13.61
N LEU A 426 -17.17 26.22 -14.72
CA LEU A 426 -15.90 25.57 -15.04
C LEU A 426 -15.07 26.44 -16.00
N ALA A 427 -13.82 26.71 -15.66
CA ALA A 427 -12.90 27.44 -16.53
C ALA A 427 -12.08 26.48 -17.41
N ILE A 428 -12.04 26.72 -18.71
CA ILE A 428 -11.25 25.94 -19.68
C ILE A 428 -10.23 26.87 -20.35
N HIS A 429 -8.96 26.55 -20.16
CA HIS A 429 -7.81 27.29 -20.71
C HIS A 429 -7.32 26.64 -22.00
N ASP A 430 -8.20 26.56 -22.99
CA ASP A 430 -7.95 26.00 -24.33
C ASP A 430 -6.90 26.78 -25.15
N GLY A 431 -6.65 28.04 -24.81
CA GLY A 431 -5.64 28.89 -25.45
C GLY A 431 -6.18 29.62 -26.68
N ALA A 432 -5.31 30.33 -27.39
CA ALA A 432 -5.75 31.21 -28.48
C ALA A 432 -6.38 30.42 -29.64
N GLY A 433 -7.64 30.73 -29.96
CA GLY A 433 -8.33 30.27 -31.18
C GLY A 433 -9.46 29.27 -30.97
N VAL A 434 -9.72 28.85 -29.72
CA VAL A 434 -10.96 28.18 -29.32
C VAL A 434 -11.85 29.21 -28.63
N HIS A 435 -13.13 29.19 -28.96
CA HIS A 435 -14.12 30.12 -28.44
C HIS A 435 -15.34 29.38 -27.92
N ALA A 436 -16.09 30.02 -27.03
CA ALA A 436 -17.36 29.51 -26.51
C ALA A 436 -18.33 29.05 -27.61
N SER A 437 -18.31 29.71 -28.78
CA SER A 437 -19.16 29.34 -29.92
C SER A 437 -18.84 27.99 -30.56
N ASP A 438 -17.65 27.45 -30.29
CA ASP A 438 -17.21 26.18 -30.87
C ASP A 438 -17.79 24.98 -30.13
N TYR A 439 -18.16 25.16 -28.85
CA TYR A 439 -18.75 24.10 -28.03
C TYR A 439 -20.17 23.75 -28.48
N ALA A 440 -20.47 22.46 -28.49
CA ALA A 440 -21.76 21.89 -28.89
C ALA A 440 -22.22 20.81 -27.90
N ALA A 441 -23.48 20.40 -28.00
CA ALA A 441 -24.07 19.39 -27.10
C ALA A 441 -23.30 18.05 -27.08
N ILE A 442 -22.49 17.75 -28.11
CA ILE A 442 -21.68 16.53 -28.18
C ILE A 442 -20.52 16.52 -27.18
N ASP A 443 -20.04 17.70 -26.76
CA ASP A 443 -18.93 17.87 -25.81
C ASP A 443 -19.37 17.56 -24.37
N PHE A 444 -20.65 17.25 -24.15
CA PHE A 444 -21.20 17.03 -22.82
C PHE A 444 -21.89 15.67 -22.74
N ILE A 445 -21.74 14.98 -21.60
CA ILE A 445 -22.59 13.86 -21.21
C ILE A 445 -23.63 14.44 -20.25
N LEU A 446 -24.84 14.64 -20.75
CA LEU A 446 -25.92 15.36 -20.07
C LEU A 446 -26.91 14.43 -19.40
#